data_AF-A0A973YIF3-F1
#
_entry.id   AF-A0A973YIF3-F1
#
_cell.length_a   1.000
_cell.length_b   1.000
_cell.length_c   1.000
_cell.angle_alpha   90.00
_cell.angle_beta   90.00
_cell.angle_gamma   90.00
#
_symmetry.space_group_name_H-M   'P 1'
#
loop_
_entity.id
_entity.type
_entity.pdbx_description
1 polymer ?
#
loop_
_entity_poly.entity_id
_entity_poly.type
_entity_poly.pdbx_seq_one_letter_code
_entity_poly.pdbx_strand_id
1 'polypeptide(L)'
;MLIKEYRICMPLTTEEYRVGQLYTISKHSHQESEKGEGVEVVKNEPHEDPIHGPGQFTEKRVHLSSKLPSWARAVTPRIFYITEKAWNYYPYTITGESRCSFLPKFSIYIETKYEDNCGDSENIFHSDKILGDHEISFLDIAFDEIPERYYRSLEDPRFFSSAKTGRGPLREGWRQHTTPIMCSYKLVSVKFEVWGLQTRVEQFVHKV
;
A
#
# COMPACT_ATOMS: atom_id res chain seq x y z
N MET A 1 12.13 8.95 11.57
CA MET A 1 11.75 7.84 10.68
C MET A 1 10.94 6.87 11.51
N LEU A 2 9.68 6.73 11.18
CA LEU A 2 8.77 5.78 11.78
C LEU A 2 8.61 4.60 10.82
N ILE A 3 8.69 3.38 11.34
CA ILE A 3 8.57 2.14 10.57
C ILE A 3 7.37 1.35 11.13
N LYS A 4 6.53 0.86 10.23
CA LYS A 4 5.45 -0.09 10.56
C LYS A 4 5.36 -1.19 9.52
N GLU A 5 5.02 -2.39 9.96
CA GLU A 5 4.69 -3.51 9.07
C GLU A 5 3.19 -3.74 9.06
N TYR A 6 2.59 -3.77 7.87
CA TYR A 6 1.18 -4.11 7.69
C TYR A 6 1.07 -5.47 7.03
N ARG A 7 0.32 -6.37 7.68
CA ARG A 7 0.05 -7.72 7.19
C ARG A 7 -1.39 -7.81 6.74
N ILE A 8 -1.58 -8.01 5.43
CA ILE A 8 -2.91 -8.03 4.80
C ILE A 8 -3.13 -9.42 4.21
N CYS A 9 -3.92 -10.23 4.90
CA CYS A 9 -4.33 -11.54 4.39
C CYS A 9 -5.44 -11.38 3.33
N MET A 10 -5.46 -12.26 2.33
CA MET A 10 -6.51 -12.31 1.32
C MET A 10 -6.86 -13.76 0.95
N PRO A 11 -8.14 -14.07 0.64
CA PRO A 11 -8.63 -15.41 0.28
C PRO A 11 -8.28 -15.79 -1.18
N LEU A 12 -7.01 -15.65 -1.53
CA LEU A 12 -6.44 -15.81 -2.87
C LEU A 12 -5.09 -16.53 -2.75
N THR A 13 -4.58 -17.08 -3.86
CA THR A 13 -3.15 -17.41 -3.96
C THR A 13 -2.33 -16.17 -4.31
N THR A 14 -1.02 -16.21 -4.09
CA THR A 14 -0.07 -15.19 -4.57
C THR A 14 -0.20 -14.96 -6.09
N GLU A 15 -0.29 -16.03 -6.88
CA GLU A 15 -0.43 -15.91 -8.34
C GLU A 15 -1.74 -15.22 -8.76
N GLU A 16 -2.86 -15.54 -8.10
CA GLU A 16 -4.13 -14.83 -8.34
C GLU A 16 -4.03 -13.36 -7.93
N TYR A 17 -3.35 -13.07 -6.81
CA TYR A 17 -3.14 -11.71 -6.34
C TYR A 17 -2.31 -10.88 -7.33
N ARG A 18 -1.26 -11.46 -7.92
CA ARG A 18 -0.42 -10.80 -8.94
C ARG A 18 -1.26 -10.20 -10.06
N VAL A 19 -2.21 -10.97 -10.59
CA VAL A 19 -3.11 -10.53 -11.67
C VAL A 19 -4.16 -9.54 -11.13
N GLY A 20 -4.80 -9.88 -10.01
CA GLY A 20 -5.85 -9.08 -9.40
C GLY A 20 -5.40 -7.69 -8.98
N GLN A 21 -4.18 -7.57 -8.44
CA GLN A 21 -3.60 -6.30 -8.02
C GLN A 21 -3.40 -5.36 -9.20
N LEU A 22 -2.84 -5.83 -10.31
CA LEU A 22 -2.63 -5.00 -11.51
C LEU A 22 -3.95 -4.51 -12.10
N TYR A 23 -4.95 -5.39 -12.17
CA TYR A 23 -6.31 -5.01 -12.59
C TYR A 23 -6.90 -3.94 -11.65
N THR A 24 -6.76 -4.12 -10.34
CA THR A 24 -7.31 -3.21 -9.34
C THR A 24 -6.63 -1.85 -9.40
N ILE A 25 -5.31 -1.80 -9.57
CA ILE A 25 -4.54 -0.56 -9.77
C ILE A 25 -5.03 0.17 -11.02
N SER A 26 -5.19 -0.56 -12.14
CA SER A 26 -5.68 0.03 -13.40
C SER A 26 -7.10 0.59 -13.25
N LYS A 27 -8.02 -0.19 -12.68
CA LYS A 27 -9.40 0.21 -12.43
C LYS A 27 -9.48 1.42 -11.48
N HIS A 28 -8.73 1.42 -10.40
CA HIS A 28 -8.71 2.52 -9.43
C HIS A 28 -8.13 3.79 -10.04
N SER A 29 -7.03 3.69 -10.79
CA SER A 29 -6.44 4.82 -11.51
C SER A 29 -7.44 5.47 -12.48
N HIS A 30 -8.21 4.66 -13.20
CA HIS A 30 -9.26 5.14 -14.10
C HIS A 30 -10.36 5.90 -13.35
N GLN A 31 -10.88 5.34 -12.25
CA GLN A 31 -11.93 5.95 -11.44
C GLN A 31 -11.51 7.27 -10.77
N GLU A 32 -10.24 7.41 -10.40
CA GLU A 32 -9.75 8.64 -9.77
C GLU A 32 -9.48 9.73 -10.81
N SER A 33 -8.97 9.36 -11.98
CA SER A 33 -8.69 10.32 -13.07
C SER A 33 -9.91 11.12 -13.52
N GLU A 34 -11.13 10.55 -13.43
CA GLU A 34 -12.39 11.24 -13.75
C GLU A 34 -12.70 12.43 -12.82
N LYS A 35 -12.05 12.53 -11.66
CA LYS A 35 -12.30 13.57 -10.64
C LYS A 35 -11.36 14.78 -10.72
N GLY A 36 -10.47 14.84 -11.72
CA GLY A 36 -9.50 15.94 -11.86
C GLY A 36 -8.33 15.91 -10.88
N GLU A 37 -8.26 14.84 -10.07
CA GLU A 37 -7.12 14.45 -9.24
C GLU A 37 -6.64 13.10 -9.73
N GLY A 38 -5.34 12.85 -9.70
CA GLY A 38 -4.88 11.62 -10.33
C GLY A 38 -3.45 11.26 -10.08
N VAL A 39 -3.16 10.07 -10.60
CA VAL A 39 -1.85 9.48 -10.71
C VAL A 39 -1.39 9.70 -12.15
N GLU A 40 -0.46 10.62 -12.37
CA GLU A 40 0.20 10.80 -13.67
C GLU A 40 1.28 9.73 -13.80
N VAL A 41 1.16 8.84 -14.79
CA VAL A 41 2.21 7.86 -15.11
C VAL A 41 3.28 8.55 -15.97
N VAL A 42 4.46 8.77 -15.41
CA VAL A 42 5.60 9.41 -16.08
C VAL A 42 6.43 8.38 -16.85
N LYS A 43 6.67 7.21 -16.23
CA LYS A 43 7.38 6.08 -16.84
C LYS A 43 6.73 4.77 -16.47
N ASN A 44 6.76 3.83 -17.42
CA ASN A 44 6.36 2.44 -17.21
C ASN A 44 7.14 1.57 -18.20
N GLU A 45 8.21 0.95 -17.73
CA GLU A 45 9.15 0.21 -18.58
C GLU A 45 9.69 -1.07 -17.90
N PRO A 46 10.03 -2.12 -18.67
CA PRO A 46 10.73 -3.27 -18.11
C PRO A 46 12.04 -2.86 -17.44
N HIS A 47 12.41 -3.57 -16.39
CA HIS A 47 13.65 -3.34 -15.63
C HIS A 47 14.29 -4.66 -15.24
N GLU A 48 15.61 -4.76 -15.34
CA GLU A 48 16.37 -5.94 -14.93
C GLU A 48 17.17 -5.61 -13.66
N ASP A 49 17.00 -6.39 -12.60
CA ASP A 49 17.73 -6.24 -11.34
C ASP A 49 18.76 -7.37 -11.16
N PRO A 50 20.01 -7.07 -10.74
CA PRO A 50 21.03 -8.10 -10.56
C PRO A 50 20.69 -9.19 -9.54
N ILE A 51 19.83 -8.90 -8.56
CA ILE A 51 19.46 -9.80 -7.46
C ILE A 51 18.06 -10.36 -7.68
N HIS A 52 17.12 -9.52 -8.11
CA HIS A 52 15.71 -9.87 -8.22
C HIS A 52 15.27 -10.28 -9.64
N GLY A 53 16.14 -10.13 -10.63
CA GLY A 53 15.88 -10.51 -12.02
C GLY A 53 14.93 -9.55 -12.75
N PRO A 54 14.13 -10.04 -13.71
CA PRO A 54 13.26 -9.20 -14.52
C PRO A 54 12.08 -8.67 -13.71
N GLY A 55 11.74 -7.41 -13.94
CA GLY A 55 10.62 -6.73 -13.32
C GLY A 55 10.12 -5.55 -14.13
N GLN A 56 9.32 -4.72 -13.47
CA GLN A 56 8.73 -3.51 -14.06
C GLN A 56 9.10 -2.29 -13.22
N PHE A 57 9.65 -1.26 -13.85
CA PHE A 57 9.83 0.05 -13.25
C PHE A 57 8.67 0.97 -13.60
N THR A 58 8.15 1.70 -12.60
CA THR A 58 7.20 2.77 -12.81
C THR A 58 7.61 4.03 -12.06
N GLU A 59 7.41 5.18 -12.71
CA GLU A 59 7.52 6.49 -12.09
C GLU A 59 6.17 7.19 -12.24
N LYS A 60 5.62 7.67 -11.13
CA LYS A 60 4.31 8.33 -11.09
C LYS A 60 4.39 9.63 -10.32
N ARG A 61 3.53 10.59 -10.65
CA ARG A 61 3.26 11.78 -9.83
C ARG A 61 1.85 11.68 -9.26
N VAL A 62 1.77 11.70 -7.94
CA VAL A 62 0.51 11.63 -7.21
C VAL A 62 0.12 13.03 -6.75
N HIS A 63 -1.02 13.52 -7.21
CA HIS A 63 -1.55 14.83 -6.83
C HIS A 63 -2.53 14.69 -5.66
N LEU A 64 -2.22 15.32 -4.52
CA LEU A 64 -2.93 15.10 -3.25
C LEU A 64 -3.59 16.37 -2.67
N SER A 65 -3.62 17.47 -3.40
CA SER A 65 -3.95 18.80 -2.85
C SER A 65 -5.34 18.88 -2.19
N SER A 66 -6.36 18.15 -2.67
CA SER A 66 -7.69 18.16 -2.03
C SER A 66 -7.87 17.12 -0.91
N LYS A 67 -7.08 16.05 -0.93
CA LYS A 67 -7.18 14.90 -0.02
C LYS A 67 -6.51 15.13 1.32
N LEU A 68 -5.80 16.25 1.46
CA LEU A 68 -5.19 16.65 2.70
C LEU A 68 -6.22 17.16 3.72
N PRO A 69 -6.09 16.80 5.01
CA PRO A 69 -6.89 17.36 6.07
C PRO A 69 -6.66 18.88 6.19
N SER A 70 -7.62 19.59 6.77
CA SER A 70 -7.62 21.06 6.82
C SER A 70 -6.34 21.68 7.40
N TRP A 71 -5.75 21.06 8.43
CA TRP A 71 -4.50 21.53 9.03
C TRP A 71 -3.30 21.39 8.08
N ALA A 72 -3.25 20.34 7.26
CA ALA A 72 -2.18 20.13 6.30
C ALA A 72 -2.35 21.06 5.09
N ARG A 73 -3.59 21.28 4.62
CA ARG A 73 -3.89 22.27 3.57
C ARG A 73 -3.45 23.69 3.92
N ALA A 74 -3.46 24.06 5.20
CA ALA A 74 -3.02 25.38 5.65
C ALA A 74 -1.50 25.63 5.45
N VAL A 75 -0.70 24.56 5.40
CA VAL A 75 0.78 24.63 5.33
C VAL A 75 1.36 24.06 4.04
N THR A 76 0.50 23.57 3.13
CA THR A 76 0.91 22.98 1.85
C THR A 76 0.55 23.92 0.69
N PRO A 77 1.39 24.02 -0.35
CA PRO A 77 1.06 24.77 -1.55
C PRO A 77 -0.23 24.26 -2.20
N ARG A 78 -0.93 25.15 -2.91
CA ARG A 78 -2.16 24.79 -3.64
C ARG A 78 -1.95 23.67 -4.66
N ILE A 79 -0.77 23.61 -5.26
CA ILE A 79 -0.39 22.61 -6.25
C ILE A 79 0.92 21.98 -5.79
N PHE A 80 0.88 20.69 -5.48
CA PHE A 80 2.06 19.87 -5.27
C PHE A 80 1.77 18.43 -5.70
N TYR A 81 2.84 17.69 -5.90
CA TYR A 81 2.81 16.25 -6.16
C TYR A 81 3.89 15.52 -5.35
N ILE A 82 3.66 14.22 -5.17
CA ILE A 82 4.65 13.26 -4.68
C ILE A 82 5.11 12.44 -5.88
N THR A 83 6.41 12.42 -6.13
CA THR A 83 7.00 11.49 -7.10
C THR A 83 7.17 10.13 -6.44
N GLU A 84 6.49 9.13 -6.96
CA GLU A 84 6.60 7.72 -6.59
C GLU A 84 7.45 7.01 -7.64
N LYS A 85 8.47 6.27 -7.20
CA LYS A 85 9.24 5.35 -8.05
C LYS A 85 9.08 3.94 -7.48
N ALA A 86 8.63 3.00 -8.29
CA ALA A 86 8.39 1.64 -7.86
C ALA A 86 9.01 0.62 -8.82
N TRP A 87 9.56 -0.45 -8.25
CA TRP A 87 10.14 -1.60 -8.91
C TRP A 87 9.36 -2.84 -8.48
N ASN A 88 8.72 -3.48 -9.44
CA ASN A 88 7.94 -4.69 -9.22
C ASN A 88 8.70 -5.91 -9.75
N TYR A 89 9.23 -6.69 -8.83
CA TYR A 89 9.90 -7.99 -9.05
C TYR A 89 9.08 -9.11 -8.41
N TYR A 90 7.76 -9.10 -8.64
CA TYR A 90 6.81 -10.00 -7.98
C TYR A 90 7.37 -11.42 -7.78
N PRO A 91 7.37 -11.97 -6.54
CA PRO A 91 6.60 -11.56 -5.35
C PRO A 91 7.29 -10.54 -4.43
N TYR A 92 8.26 -9.77 -4.93
CA TYR A 92 8.87 -8.66 -4.19
C TYR A 92 8.61 -7.32 -4.89
N THR A 93 8.31 -6.27 -4.14
CA THR A 93 8.08 -4.93 -4.70
C THR A 93 8.72 -3.90 -3.80
N ILE A 94 9.41 -2.94 -4.41
CA ILE A 94 9.98 -1.79 -3.73
C ILE A 94 9.31 -0.54 -4.30
N THR A 95 8.72 0.28 -3.44
CA THR A 95 8.45 1.68 -3.73
C THR A 95 9.55 2.49 -3.05
N GLY A 96 10.49 2.98 -3.87
CA GLY A 96 11.65 3.73 -3.39
C GLY A 96 11.27 5.06 -2.74
N GLU A 97 12.27 5.75 -2.19
CA GLU A 97 12.06 7.01 -1.49
C GLU A 97 11.31 8.03 -2.35
N SER A 98 10.03 8.19 -2.02
CA SER A 98 9.18 9.18 -2.66
C SER A 98 9.65 10.59 -2.30
N ARG A 99 9.52 11.51 -3.25
CA ARG A 99 9.93 12.90 -3.06
C ARG A 99 8.74 13.82 -3.23
N CYS A 100 8.48 14.63 -2.20
CA CYS A 100 7.49 15.68 -2.31
C CYS A 100 8.09 16.92 -2.98
N SER A 101 7.41 17.42 -4.01
CA SER A 101 7.84 18.56 -4.84
C SER A 101 8.19 19.85 -4.08
N PHE A 102 7.62 20.08 -2.89
CA PHE A 102 7.91 21.27 -2.06
C PHE A 102 8.50 20.93 -0.68
N LEU A 103 8.55 19.63 -0.32
CA LEU A 103 9.11 19.15 0.95
C LEU A 103 10.17 18.07 0.67
N PRO A 104 11.40 18.46 0.31
CA PRO A 104 12.46 17.50 -0.01
C PRO A 104 12.91 16.65 1.20
N LYS A 105 12.60 17.09 2.42
CA LYS A 105 12.86 16.35 3.68
C LYS A 105 11.76 15.37 4.07
N PHE A 106 10.81 15.13 3.17
CA PHE A 106 9.76 14.14 3.32
C PHE A 106 10.02 12.97 2.37
N SER A 107 10.01 11.74 2.90
CA SER A 107 10.01 10.53 2.08
C SER A 107 9.17 9.42 2.70
N ILE A 108 8.54 8.65 1.82
CA ILE A 108 7.92 7.36 2.12
C ILE A 108 8.68 6.32 1.31
N TYR A 109 9.06 5.22 1.95
CA TYR A 109 9.66 4.06 1.36
C TYR A 109 8.85 2.83 1.77
N ILE A 110 8.55 1.95 0.81
CA ILE A 110 7.73 0.75 1.04
C ILE A 110 8.41 -0.46 0.44
N GLU A 111 8.58 -1.51 1.23
CA GLU A 111 8.89 -2.84 0.74
C GLU A 111 7.67 -3.73 0.90
N THR A 112 7.38 -4.55 -0.10
CA THR A 112 6.30 -5.53 -0.03
C THR A 112 6.80 -6.90 -0.45
N LYS A 113 6.47 -7.92 0.35
CA LYS A 113 6.62 -9.34 0.02
C LYS A 113 5.26 -10.03 0.07
N TYR A 114 5.06 -11.03 -0.78
CA TYR A 114 3.83 -11.81 -0.84
C TYR A 114 4.14 -13.29 -0.62
N GLU A 115 3.42 -13.95 0.28
CA GLU A 115 3.58 -15.38 0.58
C GLU A 115 2.22 -16.07 0.71
N ASP A 116 2.14 -17.34 0.33
CA ASP A 116 0.94 -18.19 0.48
C ASP A 116 0.82 -18.72 1.92
N ASN A 117 0.56 -17.82 2.86
CA ASN A 117 0.33 -18.11 4.28
C ASN A 117 -0.69 -17.13 4.89
N CYS A 118 -0.94 -17.26 6.20
CA CYS A 118 -1.95 -16.47 6.91
C CYS A 118 -1.36 -15.27 7.69
N GLY A 119 -0.17 -14.80 7.28
CA GLY A 119 0.48 -13.67 7.93
C GLY A 119 1.36 -14.04 9.12
N ASP A 120 1.83 -15.29 9.19
CA ASP A 120 2.59 -15.89 10.29
C ASP A 120 4.11 -15.87 10.10
N SER A 121 4.63 -15.43 8.95
CA SER A 121 6.08 -15.31 8.75
C SER A 121 6.69 -14.25 9.65
N GLU A 122 7.71 -14.64 10.40
CA GLU A 122 8.54 -13.75 11.21
C GLU A 122 9.74 -13.25 10.39
N ASN A 123 10.16 -12.01 10.62
CA ASN A 123 11.39 -11.44 10.04
C ASN A 123 11.49 -11.49 8.50
N ILE A 124 10.35 -11.46 7.80
CA ILE A 124 10.26 -11.65 6.33
C ILE A 124 11.17 -10.71 5.52
N PHE A 125 11.47 -9.51 6.03
CA PHE A 125 12.29 -8.52 5.32
C PHE A 125 13.80 -8.70 5.50
N HIS A 126 14.27 -9.58 6.41
CA HIS A 126 15.69 -9.94 6.66
C HIS A 126 16.68 -8.77 6.47
N SER A 127 16.31 -7.58 6.93
CA SER A 127 17.05 -6.35 6.62
C SER A 127 17.78 -5.89 7.88
N ASP A 128 19.11 -5.92 7.83
CA ASP A 128 19.99 -5.29 8.82
C ASP A 128 19.70 -3.79 9.01
N LYS A 129 18.94 -3.17 8.09
CA LYS A 129 18.50 -1.77 8.18
C LYS A 129 17.31 -1.55 9.14
N ILE A 130 16.63 -2.62 9.56
CA ILE A 130 15.58 -2.55 10.58
C ILE A 130 16.27 -2.73 11.93
N LEU A 131 16.91 -1.66 12.41
CA LEU A 131 17.54 -1.63 13.73
C LEU A 131 16.44 -1.47 14.80
N GLY A 132 15.78 -2.58 15.15
CA GLY A 132 14.87 -2.67 16.31
C GLY A 132 13.48 -3.23 15.99
N ASP A 133 12.69 -3.47 17.03
CA ASP A 133 11.30 -3.89 16.93
C ASP A 133 10.46 -2.76 16.29
N HIS A 134 9.75 -3.08 15.20
CA HIS A 134 8.73 -2.22 14.60
C HIS A 134 7.33 -2.71 14.95
N GLU A 135 6.35 -1.80 14.91
CA GLU A 135 4.96 -2.15 15.13
C GLU A 135 4.44 -2.99 13.95
N ILE A 136 3.90 -4.17 14.25
CA ILE A 136 3.22 -5.04 13.30
C ILE A 136 1.71 -4.84 13.46
N SER A 137 1.05 -4.46 12.38
CA SER A 137 -0.40 -4.29 12.30
C SER A 137 -1.00 -5.34 11.36
N PHE A 138 -1.95 -6.11 11.86
CA PHE A 138 -2.71 -7.06 11.06
C PHE A 138 -3.99 -6.37 10.60
N LEU A 139 -4.14 -6.19 9.29
CA LEU A 139 -5.33 -5.58 8.71
C LEU A 139 -6.32 -6.67 8.29
N ASP A 140 -7.55 -6.57 8.78
CA ASP A 140 -8.66 -7.47 8.41
C ASP A 140 -9.55 -6.80 7.36
N ILE A 141 -9.48 -7.32 6.12
CA ILE A 141 -10.23 -6.81 4.97
C ILE A 141 -11.76 -6.89 5.13
N ALA A 142 -12.28 -7.65 6.09
CA ALA A 142 -13.71 -7.83 6.31
C ALA A 142 -14.22 -7.17 7.59
N PHE A 143 -13.41 -7.16 8.66
CA PHE A 143 -13.88 -6.77 10.00
C PHE A 143 -13.21 -5.54 10.61
N ASP A 144 -12.16 -4.99 9.99
CA ASP A 144 -11.65 -3.69 10.43
C ASP A 144 -12.68 -2.58 10.18
N GLU A 145 -12.81 -1.66 11.13
CA GLU A 145 -13.71 -0.52 11.00
C GLU A 145 -13.20 0.44 9.92
N ILE A 146 -14.06 0.76 8.96
CA ILE A 146 -13.80 1.82 7.98
C ILE A 146 -14.76 2.99 8.18
N PRO A 147 -14.31 4.25 7.96
CA PRO A 147 -15.20 5.41 7.99
C PRO A 147 -16.39 5.22 7.04
N GLU A 148 -17.60 5.53 7.50
CA GLU A 148 -18.85 5.33 6.74
C GLU A 148 -18.81 5.96 5.34
N ARG A 149 -18.18 7.12 5.19
CA ARG A 149 -17.99 7.80 3.90
C ARG A 149 -17.22 6.98 2.85
N TYR A 150 -16.45 5.98 3.27
CA TYR A 150 -15.69 5.09 2.39
C TYR A 150 -16.38 3.73 2.22
N TYR A 151 -17.40 3.42 3.01
CA TYR A 151 -18.11 2.15 2.94
C TYR A 151 -18.94 2.06 1.66
N ARG A 152 -18.83 0.92 0.97
CA ARG A 152 -19.62 0.57 -0.20
C ARG A 152 -20.09 -0.87 -0.06
N SER A 153 -21.39 -1.07 -0.01
CA SER A 153 -21.99 -2.40 0.19
C SER A 153 -21.57 -3.42 -0.90
N LEU A 154 -21.34 -2.97 -2.13
CA LEU A 154 -20.89 -3.82 -3.24
C LEU A 154 -19.40 -4.23 -3.14
N GLU A 155 -18.64 -3.57 -2.29
CA GLU A 155 -17.20 -3.83 -2.07
C GLU A 155 -16.96 -4.54 -0.74
N ASP A 156 -18.01 -4.90 0.00
CA ASP A 156 -17.91 -5.53 1.34
C ASP A 156 -17.70 -7.05 1.25
N PRO A 157 -16.53 -7.58 1.66
CA PRO A 157 -16.23 -9.01 1.62
C PRO A 157 -17.11 -9.87 2.53
N ARG A 158 -17.79 -9.28 3.53
CA ARG A 158 -18.74 -9.97 4.42
C ARG A 158 -20.05 -10.35 3.72
N PHE A 159 -20.35 -9.69 2.59
CA PHE A 159 -21.57 -9.92 1.83
C PHE A 159 -21.29 -10.39 0.39
N PHE A 160 -20.06 -10.21 -0.10
CA PHE A 160 -19.65 -10.67 -1.42
C PHE A 160 -19.43 -12.19 -1.46
N SER A 161 -19.96 -12.85 -2.50
CA SER A 161 -19.63 -14.23 -2.86
C SER A 161 -19.36 -14.33 -4.36
N SER A 162 -18.24 -14.97 -4.72
CA SER A 162 -17.82 -15.12 -6.10
C SER A 162 -18.61 -16.24 -6.79
N ALA A 163 -19.39 -15.91 -7.80
CA ALA A 163 -20.09 -16.89 -8.63
C ALA A 163 -19.13 -17.83 -9.41
N LYS A 164 -17.88 -17.41 -9.64
CA LYS A 164 -16.90 -18.19 -10.41
C LYS A 164 -16.11 -19.18 -9.56
N THR A 165 -15.83 -18.83 -8.30
CA THR A 165 -14.93 -19.61 -7.42
C THR A 165 -15.63 -20.14 -6.17
N GLY A 166 -16.83 -19.67 -5.86
CA GLY A 166 -17.55 -20.01 -4.63
C GLY A 166 -16.96 -19.39 -3.35
N ARG A 167 -15.90 -18.57 -3.45
CA ARG A 167 -15.28 -17.93 -2.27
C ARG A 167 -16.14 -16.80 -1.72
N GLY A 168 -16.09 -16.63 -0.40
CA GLY A 168 -16.93 -15.67 0.33
C GLY A 168 -18.38 -16.15 0.50
N PRO A 169 -19.17 -15.51 1.37
CA PRO A 169 -18.83 -14.34 2.18
C PRO A 169 -17.83 -14.65 3.30
N LEU A 170 -16.99 -13.66 3.64
CA LEU A 170 -16.06 -13.77 4.76
C LEU A 170 -16.81 -13.67 6.09
N ARG A 171 -16.49 -14.57 7.02
CA ARG A 171 -17.05 -14.64 8.37
C ARG A 171 -15.98 -14.32 9.40
N GLU A 172 -16.39 -14.06 10.63
CA GLU A 172 -15.44 -13.86 11.72
C GLU A 172 -14.52 -15.08 11.86
N GLY A 173 -13.21 -14.85 12.05
CA GLY A 173 -12.22 -15.93 12.04
C GLY A 173 -11.91 -16.52 10.65
N TRP A 174 -12.28 -15.85 9.56
CA TRP A 174 -12.05 -16.37 8.20
C TRP A 174 -10.57 -16.70 7.92
N ARG A 175 -9.62 -15.92 8.49
CA ARG A 175 -8.18 -16.09 8.26
C ARG A 175 -7.67 -17.48 8.64
N GLN A 176 -8.25 -18.12 9.65
CA GLN A 176 -7.84 -19.44 10.15
C GLN A 176 -8.43 -20.61 9.35
N HIS A 177 -9.48 -20.36 8.55
CA HIS A 177 -10.28 -21.41 7.92
C HIS A 177 -10.40 -21.25 6.39
N THR A 178 -9.69 -20.28 5.82
CA THR A 178 -9.75 -19.98 4.39
C THR A 178 -8.60 -20.67 3.67
N THR A 179 -8.92 -21.34 2.57
CA THR A 179 -7.94 -21.87 1.62
C THR A 179 -8.49 -21.70 0.20
N PRO A 180 -7.71 -21.14 -0.75
CA PRO A 180 -6.35 -20.63 -0.59
C PRO A 180 -6.31 -19.32 0.23
N ILE A 181 -5.15 -19.04 0.82
CA ILE A 181 -4.86 -17.79 1.53
C ILE A 181 -3.43 -17.36 1.21
N MET A 182 -3.25 -16.04 1.07
CA MET A 182 -1.96 -15.37 0.97
C MET A 182 -1.90 -14.24 1.99
N CYS A 183 -0.69 -13.80 2.33
CA CYS A 183 -0.46 -12.54 3.04
C CYS A 183 0.47 -11.59 2.26
N SER A 184 0.06 -10.33 2.15
CA SER A 184 0.89 -9.21 1.70
C SER A 184 1.51 -8.58 2.93
N TYR A 185 2.82 -8.71 3.07
CA TYR A 185 3.61 -8.06 4.12
C TYR A 185 4.12 -6.73 3.55
N LYS A 186 3.79 -5.61 4.19
CA LYS A 186 4.20 -4.27 3.74
C LYS A 186 4.98 -3.56 4.83
N LEU A 187 6.29 -3.42 4.65
CA LEU A 187 7.13 -2.61 5.51
C LEU A 187 7.13 -1.16 5.01
N VAL A 188 6.52 -0.27 5.77
CA VAL A 188 6.38 1.15 5.42
C VAL A 188 7.29 1.96 6.32
N SER A 189 8.19 2.72 5.72
CA SER A 189 9.07 3.67 6.39
C SER A 189 8.69 5.09 5.99
N VAL A 190 8.31 5.92 6.96
CA VAL A 190 8.02 7.33 6.75
C VAL A 190 9.08 8.18 7.44
N LYS A 191 9.66 9.11 6.71
CA LYS A 191 10.68 10.03 7.20
C LYS A 191 10.23 11.47 6.97
N PHE A 192 10.20 12.27 8.04
CA PHE A 192 9.90 13.69 7.96
C PHE A 192 10.82 14.54 8.86
N GLU A 193 11.84 15.16 8.30
CA GLU A 193 12.86 15.89 9.06
C GLU A 193 12.55 17.40 9.19
N VAL A 194 11.39 17.73 9.77
CA VAL A 194 11.01 19.11 10.10
C VAL A 194 10.81 19.25 11.60
N TRP A 195 11.56 20.18 12.20
CA TRP A 195 11.54 20.42 13.65
C TRP A 195 10.14 20.79 14.13
N GLY A 196 9.72 20.19 15.25
CA GLY A 196 8.41 20.40 15.86
C GLY A 196 7.22 19.72 15.17
N LEU A 197 7.40 19.12 13.99
CA LEU A 197 6.31 18.47 13.22
C LEU A 197 6.58 17.00 12.87
N GLN A 198 7.82 16.51 13.03
CA GLN A 198 8.24 15.13 12.72
C GLN A 198 7.24 14.07 13.15
N THR A 199 7.07 13.86 14.45
CA THR A 199 6.22 12.78 15.00
C THR A 199 4.78 12.87 14.51
N ARG A 200 4.22 14.08 14.48
CA ARG A 200 2.83 14.32 14.08
C ARG A 200 2.59 13.94 12.61
N VAL A 201 3.51 14.30 11.73
CA VAL A 201 3.38 14.02 10.29
C VAL A 201 3.70 12.55 9.99
N GLU A 202 4.76 11.99 10.58
CA GLU A 202 5.09 10.56 10.42
C GLU A 202 3.91 9.67 10.86
N GLN A 203 3.32 9.94 12.02
CA GLN A 203 2.13 9.21 12.50
C GLN A 203 0.89 9.45 11.63
N PHE A 204 0.71 10.67 11.11
CA PHE A 204 -0.42 10.99 10.26
C PHE A 204 -0.37 10.21 8.94
N VAL A 205 0.80 10.13 8.30
CA VAL A 205 0.97 9.39 7.04
C VAL A 205 0.70 7.91 7.23
N HIS A 206 1.06 7.32 8.37
CA HIS A 206 0.72 5.93 8.70
C HIS A 206 -0.77 5.67 8.96
N LYS A 207 -1.59 6.72 9.11
CA LYS A 207 -3.04 6.64 9.35
C LYS A 207 -3.89 6.89 8.10
N VAL A 208 -3.31 7.45 7.04
CA VAL A 208 -4.05 7.92 5.85
C VAL A 208 -3.77 7.04 4.64
#